data_AF-A0A2M7Y5K0-F1
#
_entry.id   AF-A0A2M7Y5K0-F1
#
_cell.length_a   1.000
_cell.length_b   1.000
_cell.length_c   1.000
_cell.angle_alpha   90.00
_cell.angle_beta   90.00
_cell.angle_gamma   90.00
#
_symmetry.space_group_name_H-M   'P 1'
#
loop_
_entity.id
_entity.type
_entity.pdbx_description
1 polymer ?
#
loop_
_entity_poly.entity_id
_entity_poly.type
_entity_poly.pdbx_seq_one_letter_code
_entity_poly.pdbx_strand_id
1 'polypeptide(L)'
;MNANLPASELWLTLSQAFLPPRQPETARAFRSELADDLRVLTAELGLNEGERLEAFRRSLRGIGHGQELLVHYASLFLSPPVAAHLNLGFHLDGTLFGPTQDSLDAWFANHGVERSVRFRDLPDHLAALLEFLAMLA
;
A
#
# COMPACT_ATOMS: atom_id res chain seq x y z
N MET A 1 -4.51 -14.94 19.37
CA MET A 1 -3.91 -13.65 18.99
C MET A 1 -4.96 -12.59 19.28
N ASN A 2 -4.69 -11.65 20.19
CA ASN A 2 -5.59 -10.49 20.34
C ASN A 2 -5.21 -9.51 19.22
N ALA A 3 -6.02 -9.45 18.17
CA ALA A 3 -5.79 -8.56 17.05
C ALA A 3 -5.83 -7.11 17.52
N ASN A 4 -4.80 -6.34 17.20
CA ASN A 4 -4.78 -4.89 17.37
C ASN A 4 -5.53 -4.25 16.19
N LEU A 5 -6.85 -4.12 16.35
CA LEU A 5 -7.75 -3.66 15.28
C LEU A 5 -7.27 -2.37 14.58
N PRO A 6 -6.86 -1.29 15.29
CA PRO A 6 -6.32 -0.10 14.63
C PRO A 6 -5.07 -0.35 13.76
N ALA A 7 -4.19 -1.27 14.17
CA ALA A 7 -3.01 -1.62 13.38
C ALA A 7 -3.39 -2.40 12.13
N SER A 8 -4.31 -3.36 12.24
CA SER A 8 -4.85 -4.07 11.08
C SER A 8 -5.52 -3.10 10.08
N GLU A 9 -6.33 -2.16 10.56
CA GLU A 9 -6.99 -1.16 9.73
C GLU A 9 -6.01 -0.19 9.06
N LEU A 10 -4.95 0.22 9.75
CA LEU A 10 -3.88 1.02 9.17
C LEU A 10 -3.22 0.28 8.00
N TRP A 11 -2.85 -0.98 8.20
CA TRP A 11 -2.18 -1.77 7.18
C TRP A 11 -3.08 -2.03 5.96
N LEU A 12 -4.37 -2.30 6.15
CA LEU A 12 -5.32 -2.44 5.05
C LEU A 12 -5.52 -1.12 4.29
N THR A 13 -5.64 0.00 5.01
CA THR A 13 -5.77 1.33 4.40
C THR A 13 -4.58 1.65 3.51
N LEU A 14 -3.36 1.39 4.01
CA LEU A 14 -2.14 1.58 3.24
C LEU A 14 -2.05 0.60 2.06
N SER A 15 -2.44 -0.67 2.24
CA SER A 15 -2.48 -1.66 1.16
C SER A 15 -3.31 -1.16 -0.03
N GLN A 16 -4.51 -0.64 0.23
CA GLN A 16 -5.37 -0.07 -0.81
C GLN A 16 -4.78 1.20 -1.43
N ALA A 17 -4.11 2.04 -0.65
CA ALA A 17 -3.44 3.25 -1.16
C ALA A 17 -2.21 2.95 -2.05
N PHE A 18 -1.66 1.73 -2.01
CA PHE A 18 -0.57 1.32 -2.91
C PHE A 18 -1.06 0.47 -4.10
N LEU A 19 -2.37 0.44 -4.36
CA LEU A 19 -2.93 -0.12 -5.59
C LEU A 19 -3.29 1.00 -6.58
N PRO A 20 -3.30 0.71 -7.90
CA PRO A 20 -3.66 1.71 -8.90
C PRO A 20 -5.12 2.17 -8.69
N PRO A 21 -5.41 3.49 -8.59
CA PRO A 21 -6.75 4.01 -8.32
C PRO A 21 -7.62 4.00 -9.58
N ARG A 22 -7.98 2.81 -10.06
CA ARG A 22 -8.67 2.60 -11.35
C ARG A 22 -10.15 2.96 -11.32
N GLN A 23 -10.78 2.91 -10.15
CA GLN A 23 -12.20 3.21 -9.99
C GLN A 23 -12.38 4.67 -9.53
N PRO A 24 -13.37 5.41 -10.07
CA PRO A 24 -13.64 6.79 -9.67
C PRO A 24 -13.85 6.96 -8.16
N GLU A 25 -14.51 6.00 -7.53
CA GLU A 25 -14.80 5.97 -6.10
C GLU A 25 -13.50 5.86 -5.29
N THR A 26 -12.63 4.92 -5.65
CA THR A 26 -11.30 4.76 -5.02
C THR A 26 -10.46 6.02 -5.20
N ALA A 27 -10.44 6.60 -6.40
CA ALA A 27 -9.67 7.82 -6.66
C ALA A 27 -10.20 9.03 -5.86
N ARG A 28 -11.52 9.11 -5.64
CA ARG A 28 -12.14 10.11 -4.78
C ARG A 28 -11.77 9.91 -3.32
N ALA A 29 -11.93 8.70 -2.79
CA ALA A 29 -11.58 8.37 -1.42
C ALA A 29 -10.10 8.66 -1.14
N PHE A 30 -9.21 8.25 -2.05
CA PHE A 30 -7.78 8.54 -1.98
C PHE A 30 -7.50 10.04 -1.83
N ARG A 31 -8.14 10.89 -2.64
CA ARG A 31 -7.87 12.33 -2.66
C ARG A 31 -8.47 13.08 -1.48
N SER A 32 -9.63 12.65 -0.99
CA SER A 32 -10.44 13.45 -0.07
C SER A 32 -10.55 12.89 1.34
N GLU A 33 -10.38 11.58 1.52
CA GLU A 33 -10.66 10.87 2.78
C GLU A 33 -9.39 10.24 3.37
N LEU A 34 -8.49 9.69 2.53
CA LEU A 34 -7.31 8.94 2.98
C LEU A 34 -6.45 9.66 4.04
N ALA A 35 -6.17 10.95 3.88
CA ALA A 35 -5.36 11.68 4.85
C ALA A 35 -6.05 11.88 6.21
N ASP A 36 -7.39 11.88 6.22
CA ASP A 36 -8.19 11.92 7.45
C ASP A 36 -8.24 10.56 8.12
N ASP A 37 -8.49 9.51 7.36
CA ASP A 37 -8.51 8.13 7.85
C ASP A 37 -7.16 7.75 8.47
N LEU A 38 -6.05 8.06 7.78
CA LEU A 38 -4.70 7.82 8.30
C LEU A 38 -4.43 8.60 9.58
N ARG A 39 -4.97 9.81 9.75
CA ARG A 39 -4.77 10.59 10.99
C ARG A 39 -5.45 9.94 12.18
N VAL A 40 -6.67 9.44 12.00
CA VAL A 40 -7.40 8.73 13.06
C VAL A 40 -6.62 7.48 13.46
N LEU A 41 -6.28 6.64 12.49
CA LEU A 41 -5.60 5.36 12.72
C LEU A 41 -4.21 5.54 13.36
N THR A 42 -3.43 6.51 12.88
CA THR A 42 -2.10 6.80 13.45
C THR A 42 -2.21 7.37 14.87
N ALA A 43 -3.19 8.21 15.17
CA ALA A 43 -3.41 8.74 16.52
C ALA A 43 -3.78 7.65 17.53
N GLU A 44 -4.64 6.70 17.15
CA GLU A 44 -5.02 5.55 18.00
C GLU A 44 -3.83 4.65 18.34
N LEU A 45 -2.85 4.56 17.43
CA LEU A 45 -1.60 3.83 17.63
C LEU A 45 -0.51 4.65 18.33
N GLY A 46 -0.78 5.91 18.69
CA GLY A 46 0.20 6.82 19.29
C GLY A 46 1.30 7.29 18.33
N LEU A 47 1.08 7.18 17.02
CA LEU A 47 1.99 7.65 15.97
C LEU A 47 1.71 9.14 15.68
N ASN A 48 2.72 9.98 15.86
CA ASN A 48 2.57 11.44 15.71
C ASN A 48 2.91 11.90 14.27
N GLU A 49 2.03 11.60 13.32
CA GLU A 49 2.25 11.86 11.87
C GLU A 49 1.53 13.12 11.34
N GLY A 50 1.00 13.97 12.23
CA GLY A 50 0.11 15.08 11.88
C GLY A 50 0.67 16.02 10.80
N GLU A 51 1.91 16.48 10.93
CA GLU A 51 2.53 17.39 9.95
C GLU A 51 2.73 16.73 8.58
N ARG A 52 3.14 15.46 8.56
CA ARG A 52 3.33 14.70 7.32
C ARG A 52 2.00 14.46 6.61
N LEU A 53 0.95 14.13 7.36
CA LEU A 53 -0.39 13.93 6.83
C LEU A 53 -1.01 15.24 6.30
N GLU A 54 -0.74 16.39 6.93
CA GLU A 54 -1.14 17.69 6.37
C GLU A 54 -0.40 18.02 5.07
N ALA A 55 0.91 17.74 5.00
CA ALA A 55 1.67 17.91 3.77
C ALA A 55 1.13 16.99 2.65
N PHE A 56 0.88 15.72 2.96
CA PHE A 56 0.29 14.76 2.04
C PHE A 56 -1.09 15.21 1.53
N ARG A 57 -1.98 15.64 2.43
CA ARG A 57 -3.29 16.20 2.07
C ARG A 57 -3.16 17.37 1.09
N ARG A 58 -2.26 18.32 1.35
CA ARG A 58 -2.04 19.47 0.46
C ARG A 58 -1.60 19.02 -0.93
N SER A 59 -0.69 18.04 -1.02
CA SER A 59 -0.27 17.48 -2.30
C SER A 59 -1.43 16.83 -3.06
N LEU A 60 -2.29 16.07 -2.37
CA LEU A 60 -3.45 15.43 -3.00
C LEU A 60 -4.49 16.43 -3.51
N ARG A 61 -4.69 17.56 -2.81
CA ARG A 61 -5.57 18.64 -3.27
C ARG A 61 -5.08 19.31 -4.55
N GLY A 62 -3.77 19.26 -4.82
CA GLY A 62 -3.18 19.76 -6.06
C GLY A 62 -3.50 18.90 -7.29
N ILE A 63 -3.98 17.67 -7.10
CA ILE A 63 -4.39 16.77 -8.18
C ILE A 63 -5.87 17.05 -8.46
N GLY A 64 -6.23 17.45 -9.67
CA GLY A 64 -7.53 17.98 -10.06
C GLY A 64 -8.64 16.92 -10.17
N HIS A 65 -8.35 15.75 -10.74
CA HIS A 65 -9.33 14.67 -10.90
C HIS A 65 -8.73 13.26 -10.86
N GLY A 66 -9.57 12.23 -10.78
CA GLY A 66 -9.12 10.83 -10.59
C GLY A 66 -8.15 10.33 -11.66
N GLN A 67 -8.34 10.73 -12.92
CA GLN A 67 -7.41 10.34 -14.00
C GLN A 67 -6.00 10.94 -13.79
N GLU A 68 -5.86 12.15 -13.25
CA GLU A 68 -4.54 12.72 -12.95
C GLU A 68 -3.86 11.94 -11.82
N LEU A 69 -4.62 11.48 -10.82
CA LEU A 69 -4.08 10.63 -9.76
C LEU A 69 -3.51 9.32 -10.34
N LEU A 70 -4.21 8.69 -11.28
CA LEU A 70 -3.71 7.49 -11.96
C LEU A 70 -2.44 7.78 -12.79
N VAL A 71 -2.36 8.95 -13.43
CA VAL A 71 -1.14 9.38 -14.14
C VAL A 71 0.03 9.56 -13.16
N HIS A 72 -0.19 10.21 -12.02
CA HIS A 72 0.83 10.35 -10.98
C HIS A 72 1.26 8.98 -10.45
N TYR A 73 0.32 8.09 -10.14
CA TYR A 73 0.61 6.71 -9.74
C TYR A 73 1.48 6.00 -10.79
N ALA A 74 1.10 6.06 -12.07
CA ALA A 74 1.84 5.41 -13.14
C ALA A 74 3.27 5.96 -13.27
N SER A 75 3.43 7.29 -13.17
CA SER A 75 4.74 7.94 -13.25
C SER A 75 5.69 7.55 -12.10
N LEU A 76 5.14 7.23 -10.93
CA LEU A 76 5.93 6.81 -9.77
C LEU A 76 6.31 5.34 -9.83
N PHE A 77 5.35 4.47 -10.16
CA PHE A 77 5.45 3.04 -9.87
C PHE A 77 5.48 2.12 -11.08
N LEU A 78 5.02 2.58 -12.27
CA LEU A 78 4.76 1.70 -13.40
C LEU A 78 5.56 2.05 -14.67
N SER A 79 5.73 3.34 -14.96
CA SER A 79 6.32 3.79 -16.22
C SER A 79 7.86 3.84 -16.13
N PRO A 80 8.60 3.17 -17.04
CA PRO A 80 10.05 3.27 -17.07
C PRO A 80 10.56 4.68 -17.45
N PRO A 81 11.65 5.17 -16.83
CA PRO A 81 12.32 4.59 -15.66
C PRO A 81 11.44 4.71 -14.41
N VAL A 82 11.23 3.59 -13.71
CA VAL A 82 10.39 3.56 -12.51
C VAL A 82 11.07 4.34 -11.40
N ALA A 83 10.39 5.34 -10.85
CA ALA A 83 10.95 6.20 -9.81
C ALA A 83 11.01 5.50 -8.44
N ALA A 84 10.03 4.66 -8.13
CA ALA A 84 9.96 3.88 -6.90
C ALA A 84 9.37 2.49 -7.19
N HIS A 85 10.13 1.43 -6.94
CA HIS A 85 9.64 0.07 -7.11
C HIS A 85 8.74 -0.35 -5.95
N LEU A 86 7.56 -0.90 -6.25
CA LEU A 86 6.63 -1.44 -5.26
C LEU A 86 6.93 -2.89 -4.86
N ASN A 87 7.77 -3.59 -5.61
CA ASN A 87 8.16 -4.97 -5.33
C ASN A 87 9.41 -4.99 -4.45
N LEU A 88 9.34 -5.70 -3.32
CA LEU A 88 10.44 -5.82 -2.37
C LEU A 88 11.71 -6.42 -3.00
N GLY A 89 11.57 -7.33 -3.98
CA GLY A 89 12.70 -7.94 -4.68
C GLY A 89 13.63 -6.93 -5.35
N PHE A 90 13.13 -5.79 -5.86
CA PHE A 90 14.01 -4.75 -6.41
C PHE A 90 14.92 -4.09 -5.36
N HIS A 91 14.48 -4.06 -4.10
CA HIS A 91 15.24 -3.43 -3.00
C HIS A 91 16.22 -4.40 -2.35
N LEU A 92 15.87 -5.68 -2.27
CA LEU A 92 16.70 -6.70 -1.62
C LEU A 92 17.58 -7.48 -2.61
N ASP A 93 17.01 -7.86 -3.76
CA ASP A 93 17.66 -8.72 -4.75
C ASP A 93 18.13 -7.93 -5.99
N GLY A 94 17.67 -6.69 -6.17
CA GLY A 94 17.92 -5.87 -7.35
C GLY A 94 17.11 -6.28 -8.59
N THR A 95 16.20 -7.26 -8.46
CA THR A 95 15.40 -7.81 -9.57
C THR A 95 14.06 -8.37 -9.07
N LEU A 96 13.11 -8.55 -9.97
CA LEU A 96 11.96 -9.42 -9.74
C LEU A 96 12.39 -10.89 -9.75
N PHE A 97 11.61 -11.74 -9.08
CA PHE A 97 11.81 -13.19 -9.03
C PHE A 97 13.16 -13.63 -8.43
N GLY A 98 13.70 -12.83 -7.49
CA GLY A 98 14.89 -13.19 -6.72
C GLY A 98 14.56 -14.06 -5.48
N PRO A 99 15.59 -14.41 -4.69
CA PRO A 99 15.44 -15.25 -3.49
C PRO A 99 14.45 -14.72 -2.44
N THR A 100 14.17 -13.42 -2.44
CA THR A 100 13.16 -12.80 -1.57
C THR A 100 11.77 -13.38 -1.85
N GLN A 101 11.44 -13.71 -3.10
CA GLN A 101 10.13 -14.24 -3.46
C GLN A 101 9.89 -15.63 -2.85
N ASP A 102 10.87 -16.54 -2.98
CA ASP A 102 10.78 -17.89 -2.38
C ASP A 102 10.63 -17.82 -0.85
N SER A 103 11.32 -16.87 -0.23
CA SER A 103 11.26 -16.64 1.21
C SER A 103 9.88 -16.15 1.66
N LEU A 104 9.25 -15.27 0.89
CA LEU A 104 7.90 -14.77 1.15
C LEU A 104 6.84 -15.84 0.95
N ASP A 105 6.93 -16.64 -0.11
CA ASP A 105 5.99 -17.74 -0.36
C ASP A 105 6.04 -18.78 0.77
N ALA A 106 7.24 -19.13 1.25
CA ALA A 106 7.40 -20.00 2.42
C ALA A 106 6.82 -19.37 3.69
N TRP A 107 6.99 -18.06 3.88
CA TRP A 107 6.44 -17.34 5.04
C TRP A 107 4.91 -17.36 5.03
N PHE A 108 4.28 -17.01 3.90
CA PHE A 108 2.82 -17.02 3.76
C PHE A 108 2.25 -18.43 4.00
N ALA A 109 2.88 -19.46 3.42
CA ALA A 109 2.49 -20.84 3.63
C ALA A 109 2.56 -21.26 5.11
N ASN A 110 3.60 -20.83 5.83
CA ASN A 110 3.74 -21.10 7.28
C ASN A 110 2.63 -20.45 8.13
N HIS A 111 1.94 -19.43 7.60
CA HIS A 111 0.80 -18.77 8.24
C HIS A 111 -0.56 -19.20 7.65
N GLY A 112 -0.57 -20.19 6.74
CA GLY A 112 -1.79 -20.65 6.07
C GLY A 112 -2.42 -19.61 5.15
N VAL A 113 -1.65 -18.63 4.67
CA VAL A 113 -2.11 -17.58 3.77
C VAL A 113 -1.87 -18.00 2.34
N GLU A 114 -2.93 -17.99 1.54
CA GLU A 114 -2.87 -18.27 0.11
C GLU A 114 -3.15 -17.01 -0.70
N ARG A 115 -2.46 -16.86 -1.83
CA ARG A 115 -2.71 -15.74 -2.75
C ARG A 115 -4.07 -15.91 -3.42
N SER A 116 -4.88 -14.85 -3.35
CA SER A 116 -6.13 -14.79 -4.09
C SER A 116 -5.90 -14.88 -5.60
N VAL A 117 -6.70 -15.69 -6.30
CA VAL A 117 -6.69 -15.79 -7.77
C VAL A 117 -7.03 -14.47 -8.48
N ARG A 118 -7.60 -13.51 -7.75
CA ARG A 118 -7.93 -12.18 -8.27
C ARG A 118 -6.78 -11.19 -8.15
N PHE A 119 -5.76 -11.48 -7.34
CA PHE A 119 -4.58 -10.65 -7.19
C PHE A 119 -3.61 -10.94 -8.34
N ARG A 120 -3.33 -9.92 -9.15
CA ARG A 120 -2.57 -10.08 -10.41
C ARG A 120 -1.09 -9.72 -10.28
N ASP A 121 -0.67 -9.20 -9.12
CA ASP A 121 0.72 -8.86 -8.85
C ASP A 121 1.46 -10.01 -8.15
N LEU A 122 2.77 -9.80 -7.97
CA LEU A 122 3.65 -10.73 -7.27
C LEU A 122 3.43 -10.66 -5.75
N PRO A 123 3.70 -11.76 -5.02
CA PRO A 123 3.57 -11.82 -3.56
C PRO A 123 4.44 -10.78 -2.83
N ASP A 124 5.51 -10.30 -3.47
CA ASP A 124 6.42 -9.28 -2.94
C ASP A 124 5.99 -7.84 -3.22
N HIS A 125 4.83 -7.64 -3.86
CA HIS A 125 4.25 -6.32 -4.06
C HIS A 125 3.83 -5.72 -2.71
N LEU A 126 4.16 -4.44 -2.47
CA LEU A 126 3.92 -3.75 -1.20
C LEU A 126 2.49 -3.90 -0.68
N ALA A 127 1.48 -3.77 -1.56
CA ALA A 127 0.08 -3.95 -1.16
C ALA A 127 -0.21 -5.35 -0.56
N ALA A 128 0.39 -6.42 -1.12
CA ALA A 128 0.22 -7.78 -0.60
C ALA A 128 0.92 -7.96 0.75
N LEU A 129 2.12 -7.39 0.90
CA LEU A 129 2.86 -7.41 2.17
C LEU A 129 2.10 -6.67 3.27
N LEU A 130 1.51 -5.51 2.97
CA LEU A 130 0.69 -4.75 3.91
C LEU A 130 -0.60 -5.50 4.29
N GLU A 131 -1.26 -6.16 3.34
CA GLU A 131 -2.43 -7.00 3.64
C GLU A 131 -2.05 -8.17 4.56
N PHE A 132 -0.88 -8.80 4.33
CA PHE A 132 -0.38 -9.83 5.22
C PHE A 132 -0.05 -9.29 6.63
N LEU A 133 0.57 -8.11 6.73
CA LEU A 133 0.82 -7.46 8.03
C LEU A 133 -0.49 -7.15 8.77
N ALA A 134 -1.56 -6.81 8.07
CA ALA A 134 -2.87 -6.63 8.67
C ALA A 134 -3.39 -7.92 9.33
N MET A 135 -3.20 -9.07 8.69
CA MET A 135 -3.60 -10.37 9.24
C MET A 135 -2.81 -10.76 10.51
N LEU A 136 -1.59 -10.25 10.66
CA LEU A 136 -0.72 -10.54 11.80
C LEU A 136 -0.91 -9.57 12.98
N ALA A 137 -1.50 -8.40 12.74
CA ALA A 137 -1.67 -7.33 13.73
C ALA A 137 -2.77 -7.65 14.74
#